data_AF-A0A520ZLE1-F1
#
_entry.id   AF-A0A520ZLE1-F1
#
_cell.length_a   1.000
_cell.length_b   1.000
_cell.length_c   1.000
_cell.angle_alpha   90.00
_cell.angle_beta   90.00
_cell.angle_gamma   90.00
#
_symmetry.space_group_name_H-M   'P 1'
#
loop_
_entity.id
_entity.type
_entity.pdbx_description
1 polymer ?
#
loop_
_entity_poly.entity_id
_entity_poly.type
_entity_poly.pdbx_seq_one_letter_code
_entity_poly.pdbx_strand_id
1 'polypeptide(L)'
;MLAGGIRYRAAAALALLLAIYATAFARQTHHIFDLPTFIDLTEWPATLFYLAAAWAAFRRLPRRAALYLVSAMLAFFAAQSAWMFKVPLGFILVAMASLGFLFILPATWEKR
;
A
#
# COMPACT_ATOMS: atom_id res chain seq x y z
N MET A 1 -17.72 -15.41 15.89
CA MET A 1 -16.82 -15.74 14.76
C MET A 1 -16.99 -14.88 13.48
N LEU A 2 -18.01 -14.00 13.36
CA LEU A 2 -18.22 -13.18 12.14
C LEU A 2 -17.34 -11.91 12.03
N ALA A 3 -16.81 -11.40 13.16
CA ALA A 3 -16.05 -10.14 13.18
C ALA A 3 -14.68 -10.20 12.49
N GLY A 4 -14.03 -11.37 12.47
CA GLY A 4 -12.70 -11.53 11.86
C GLY A 4 -12.74 -11.39 10.34
N GLY A 5 -13.73 -11.98 9.67
CA GLY A 5 -13.85 -11.95 8.21
C GLY A 5 -14.05 -10.55 7.64
N ILE A 6 -14.83 -9.70 8.31
CA ILE A 6 -15.08 -8.32 7.90
C ILE A 6 -13.79 -7.48 7.99
N ARG A 7 -13.00 -7.65 9.05
CA ARG A 7 -11.72 -6.95 9.22
C ARG A 7 -10.73 -7.26 8.09
N TYR A 8 -10.59 -8.53 7.71
CA TYR A 8 -9.73 -8.92 6.58
C TYR A 8 -10.20 -8.35 5.24
N ARG A 9 -11.51 -8.29 5.00
CA ARG A 9 -12.07 -7.68 3.78
C ARG A 9 -11.87 -6.16 3.75
N ALA A 10 -12.05 -5.49 4.89
CA ALA A 10 -11.79 -4.06 5.02
C ALA A 10 -10.30 -3.74 4.80
N ALA A 11 -9.39 -4.52 5.39
CA ALA A 11 -7.95 -4.40 5.15
C ALA A 11 -7.61 -4.62 3.67
N ALA A 12 -8.15 -5.67 3.04
CA ALA A 12 -7.93 -5.93 1.62
C ALA A 12 -8.41 -4.78 0.73
N ALA A 13 -9.59 -4.22 1.01
CA ALA A 13 -10.12 -3.07 0.29
C ALA A 13 -9.24 -1.82 0.47
N LEU A 14 -8.75 -1.56 1.68
CA LEU A 14 -7.87 -0.43 1.96
C LEU A 14 -6.51 -0.55 1.25
N ALA A 15 -5.92 -1.75 1.23
CA ALA A 15 -4.70 -2.01 0.46
C ALA A 15 -4.92 -1.88 -1.05
N LEU A 16 -6.09 -2.27 -1.57
CA LEU A 16 -6.43 -2.07 -2.97
C LEU A 16 -6.57 -0.58 -3.30
N LEU A 17 -7.22 0.20 -2.43
CA LEU A 17 -7.31 1.66 -2.59
C LEU A 17 -5.92 2.32 -2.57
N LEU A 18 -5.02 1.86 -1.70
CA LEU A 18 -3.63 2.30 -1.68
C LEU A 18 -2.87 1.95 -2.97
N ALA A 19 -3.12 0.77 -3.56
CA ALA A 19 -2.54 0.42 -4.85
C ALA A 19 -3.02 1.38 -5.95
N ILE A 20 -4.34 1.62 -6.04
CA ILE A 20 -4.92 2.56 -7.01
C ILE A 20 -4.36 3.96 -6.81
N TYR A 21 -4.27 4.42 -5.55
CA TYR A 21 -3.70 5.72 -5.21
C TYR A 21 -2.24 5.83 -5.63
N ALA A 22 -1.41 4.84 -5.29
CA ALA A 22 0.00 4.83 -5.65
C ALA A 22 0.20 4.90 -7.17
N THR A 23 -0.58 4.15 -7.95
CA THR A 23 -0.54 4.19 -9.42
C THR A 23 -1.03 5.52 -9.99
N ALA A 24 -2.09 6.10 -9.42
CA ALA A 24 -2.60 7.40 -9.86
C ALA A 24 -1.63 8.54 -9.54
N PHE A 25 -1.00 8.50 -8.37
CA PHE A 25 0.00 9.46 -7.93
C PHE A 25 1.22 9.44 -8.85
N ALA A 26 1.78 8.25 -9.08
CA ALA A 26 2.82 7.96 -10.06
C ALA A 26 2.53 8.61 -11.43
N ARG A 27 1.33 8.34 -11.99
CA ARG A 27 0.92 8.92 -13.27
C ARG A 27 0.89 10.46 -13.28
N GLN A 28 0.59 11.10 -12.15
CA GLN A 28 0.54 12.56 -12.05
C GLN A 28 1.92 13.19 -11.87
N THR A 29 2.87 12.46 -11.30
CA THR A 29 4.23 12.92 -11.06
C THR A 29 5.20 12.61 -12.21
N HIS A 30 4.78 11.80 -13.18
CA HIS A 30 5.51 11.57 -14.43
C HIS A 30 5.66 12.85 -15.27
N HIS A 31 6.90 13.22 -15.56
CA HIS A 31 7.23 14.24 -16.55
C HIS A 31 7.37 13.65 -17.95
N ILE A 32 7.27 14.51 -18.98
CA ILE A 32 7.38 14.13 -20.42
C ILE A 32 8.70 13.41 -20.76
N PHE A 33 9.74 13.59 -19.94
CA PHE A 33 11.06 12.98 -20.12
C PHE A 33 11.27 11.70 -19.29
N ASP A 34 10.33 11.34 -18.42
CA ASP A 34 10.39 10.07 -17.71
C ASP A 34 9.99 8.94 -18.66
N LEU A 35 10.53 7.74 -18.43
CA LEU A 35 10.12 6.55 -19.17
C LEU A 35 8.60 6.40 -19.05
N PRO A 36 7.91 5.84 -20.05
CA PRO A 36 6.48 5.61 -19.93
C PRO A 36 6.17 4.87 -18.62
N THR A 37 5.08 5.23 -17.94
CA THR A 37 4.64 4.65 -16.66
C THR A 37 4.63 3.12 -16.65
N PHE A 38 4.53 2.45 -17.81
CA PHE A 38 4.56 1.00 -17.93
C PHE A 38 5.96 0.37 -18.08
N ILE A 39 6.99 1.17 -18.32
CA ILE A 39 8.41 0.78 -18.36
C ILE A 39 9.15 1.28 -17.11
N ASP A 40 8.67 2.35 -16.48
CA ASP A 40 9.30 2.90 -15.28
C ASP A 40 9.13 1.98 -14.06
N LEU A 41 10.06 1.04 -13.92
CA LEU A 41 10.14 0.05 -12.85
C LEU A 41 10.30 0.66 -11.45
N THR A 42 10.49 1.97 -11.31
CA THR A 42 10.64 2.60 -9.99
C THR A 42 9.32 2.73 -9.24
N GLU A 43 8.19 2.79 -9.95
CA GLU A 43 6.86 3.08 -9.37
C GLU A 43 5.97 1.83 -9.22
N TRP A 44 6.22 0.81 -10.03
CA TRP A 44 5.55 -0.50 -9.96
C TRP A 44 5.75 -1.25 -8.65
N PRO A 45 6.92 -1.23 -7.99
CA PRO A 45 7.16 -1.99 -6.77
C PRO A 45 6.16 -1.63 -5.67
N ALA A 46 5.88 -0.34 -5.47
CA ALA A 46 4.92 0.11 -4.47
C ALA A 46 3.50 -0.42 -4.77
N THR A 47 3.04 -0.24 -6.02
CA THR A 47 1.72 -0.73 -6.45
C THR A 47 1.60 -2.25 -6.30
N LEU A 48 2.61 -3.00 -6.76
CA LEU A 48 2.63 -4.46 -6.69
C LEU A 48 2.63 -4.96 -5.23
N PHE A 49 3.38 -4.30 -4.34
CA PHE A 49 3.37 -4.65 -2.93
C PHE A 49 2.02 -4.32 -2.26
N TYR A 50 1.34 -3.23 -2.63
CA TYR A 50 -0.02 -2.96 -2.15
C TYR A 50 -1.03 -4.01 -2.64
N LEU A 51 -0.94 -4.44 -3.90
CA LEU A 51 -1.77 -5.53 -4.42
C LEU A 51 -1.47 -6.86 -3.72
N ALA A 52 -0.20 -7.17 -3.44
CA ALA A 52 0.20 -8.34 -2.67
C ALA A 52 -0.33 -8.28 -1.22
N ALA A 53 -0.32 -7.09 -0.60
CA ALA A 53 -0.91 -6.86 0.71
C ALA A 53 -2.44 -7.10 0.69
N ALA A 54 -3.14 -6.60 -0.33
CA ALA A 54 -4.57 -6.80 -0.50
C ALA A 54 -4.91 -8.30 -0.67
N TRP A 55 -4.17 -9.01 -1.51
CA TRP A 55 -4.33 -10.44 -1.72
C TRP A 55 -4.04 -11.25 -0.44
N ALA A 56 -2.94 -10.94 0.26
CA ALA A 56 -2.58 -11.60 1.51
C ALA A 56 -3.62 -11.35 2.61
N ALA A 57 -4.16 -10.12 2.71
CA ALA A 57 -5.25 -9.80 3.63
C ALA A 57 -6.52 -10.59 3.28
N PHE A 58 -6.88 -10.68 2.00
CA PHE A 58 -8.02 -11.48 1.54
C PHE A 58 -7.86 -12.97 1.84
N ARG A 59 -6.64 -13.51 1.71
CA ARG A 59 -6.27 -14.88 2.10
C ARG A 59 -6.12 -15.08 3.61
N ARG A 60 -6.39 -14.05 4.42
CA ARG A 60 -6.27 -14.08 5.89
C ARG A 60 -4.86 -14.44 6.36
N LEU A 61 -3.84 -13.91 5.69
CA LEU A 61 -2.42 -14.09 6.02
C LEU A 61 -1.85 -12.79 6.64
N PRO A 62 -2.16 -12.50 7.91
CA PRO A 62 -1.96 -11.17 8.51
C PRO A 62 -0.50 -10.71 8.53
N ARG A 63 0.43 -11.59 8.88
CA ARG A 63 1.87 -11.27 8.91
C ARG A 63 2.39 -10.89 7.53
N ARG A 64 2.03 -11.67 6.50
CA ARG A 64 2.44 -11.38 5.11
C ARG A 64 1.80 -10.09 4.62
N ALA A 65 0.51 -9.89 4.91
CA ALA A 65 -0.22 -8.68 4.54
C ALA A 65 0.42 -7.42 5.14
N ALA A 66 0.78 -7.45 6.43
CA ALA A 66 1.47 -6.35 7.10
C ALA A 66 2.87 -6.10 6.50
N LEU A 67 3.65 -7.16 6.26
CA LEU A 67 4.98 -7.03 5.64
C LEU A 67 4.89 -6.41 4.25
N TYR A 68 3.99 -6.91 3.39
CA TYR A 68 3.80 -6.34 2.05
C TYR A 68 3.36 -4.88 2.10
N LEU A 69 2.46 -4.52 3.02
CA LEU A 69 2.02 -3.14 3.17
C LEU A 69 3.17 -2.21 3.59
N VAL A 70 3.97 -2.61 4.58
CA VAL A 70 5.12 -1.81 5.04
C VAL A 70 6.16 -1.68 3.92
N SER A 71 6.46 -2.76 3.21
CA SER A 71 7.34 -2.73 2.03
C SER A 71 6.79 -1.80 0.94
N ALA A 72 5.48 -1.82 0.69
CA ALA A 72 4.83 -0.93 -0.27
C ALA A 72 4.99 0.54 0.12
N MET A 73 4.77 0.87 1.40
CA MET A 73 4.92 2.24 1.92
C MET A 73 6.35 2.75 1.77
N LEU A 74 7.34 1.92 2.12
CA LEU A 74 8.76 2.27 1.96
C LEU A 74 9.12 2.45 0.48
N ALA A 75 8.66 1.56 -0.39
CA ALA A 75 8.87 1.68 -1.83
C ALA A 75 8.25 2.96 -2.40
N PHE A 76 7.03 3.32 -1.96
CA PHE A 76 6.36 4.56 -2.35
C PHE A 76 7.16 5.80 -1.92
N PHE A 77 7.64 5.83 -0.67
CA PHE A 77 8.44 6.95 -0.17
C PHE A 77 9.80 7.07 -0.86
N ALA A 78 10.44 5.94 -1.18
CA ALA A 78 11.70 5.95 -1.91
C ALA A 78 11.50 6.47 -3.34
N ALA A 79 10.53 5.91 -4.06
CA ALA A 79 10.26 6.25 -5.46
C ALA A 79 9.83 7.72 -5.63
N GLN A 80 9.01 8.24 -4.70
CA GLN A 80 8.44 9.59 -4.80
C GLN A 80 9.15 10.60 -3.88
N SER A 81 10.34 10.29 -3.36
CA SER A 81 11.05 11.13 -2.37
C SER A 81 11.19 12.60 -2.78
N ALA A 82 11.40 12.88 -4.07
CA ALA A 82 11.48 14.23 -4.64
C ALA A 82 10.18 15.06 -4.49
N TRP A 83 9.03 14.40 -4.33
CA TRP A 83 7.71 15.02 -4.21
C TRP A 83 7.25 15.17 -2.75
N MET A 84 7.99 14.60 -1.79
CA MET A 84 7.60 14.56 -0.38
C MET A 84 7.35 15.94 0.22
N PHE A 85 8.15 16.94 -0.17
CA PHE A 85 7.99 18.32 0.31
C PHE A 85 7.11 19.19 -0.58
N LYS A 86 6.85 18.77 -1.83
CA LYS A 86 5.98 19.49 -2.76
C LYS A 86 4.51 19.13 -2.56
N VAL A 87 4.23 17.85 -2.26
CA VAL A 87 2.88 17.31 -2.07
C VAL A 87 2.82 16.52 -0.75
N PRO A 88 3.12 17.14 0.41
CA PRO A 88 3.25 16.43 1.69
C PRO A 88 1.97 15.70 2.10
N LEU A 89 0.81 16.24 1.70
CA LEU A 89 -0.49 15.65 2.01
C LEU A 89 -0.66 14.24 1.42
N GLY A 90 -0.08 13.95 0.26
CA GLY A 90 -0.14 12.61 -0.33
C GLY A 90 0.61 11.56 0.48
N PHE A 91 1.76 11.93 1.04
CA PHE A 91 2.58 11.05 1.89
C PHE A 91 1.92 10.82 3.24
N ILE A 92 1.31 11.86 3.82
CA ILE A 92 0.53 11.75 5.06
C ILE A 92 -0.65 10.79 4.87
N LEU A 93 -1.38 10.89 3.74
CA LEU A 93 -2.49 9.98 3.44
C LEU A 93 -2.03 8.53 3.37
N VAL A 94 -0.93 8.26 2.67
CA VAL A 94 -0.36 6.91 2.56
C VAL A 94 0.06 6.37 3.93
N ALA A 95 0.72 7.18 4.76
CA ALA A 95 1.12 6.79 6.11
C ALA A 95 -0.11 6.48 6.99
N MET A 96 -1.10 7.37 7.02
CA MET A 96 -2.29 7.22 7.84
C MET A 96 -3.15 6.03 7.41
N ALA A 97 -3.32 5.82 6.11
CA ALA A 97 -4.02 4.65 5.58
C ALA A 97 -3.25 3.35 5.87
N SER A 98 -1.91 3.37 5.81
CA SER A 98 -1.09 2.21 6.17
C SER A 98 -1.19 1.87 7.67
N LEU A 99 -1.20 2.88 8.54
CA LEU A 99 -1.46 2.69 9.97
C LEU A 99 -2.87 2.15 10.23
N GLY A 100 -3.88 2.72 9.56
CA GLY A 100 -5.26 2.25 9.64
C GLY A 100 -5.38 0.78 9.23
N PHE A 101 -4.71 0.37 8.15
CA PHE A 101 -4.66 -1.03 7.72
C PHE A 101 -4.07 -1.93 8.80
N LEU A 102 -2.95 -1.54 9.41
CA LEU A 102 -2.29 -2.31 10.48
C LEU A 102 -3.17 -2.42 11.73
N PHE A 103 -3.95 -1.38 12.05
CA PHE A 103 -4.90 -1.40 13.17
C PHE A 103 -6.12 -2.28 12.92
N ILE A 104 -6.64 -2.29 11.68
CA ILE A 104 -7.77 -3.14 11.27
C ILE A 104 -7.35 -4.61 11.26
N LEU A 105 -6.12 -4.89 10.86
CA LEU A 105 -5.61 -6.24 10.77
C LEU A 105 -5.51 -6.88 12.16
N PRO A 106 -6.10 -8.08 12.36
CA PRO A 106 -5.95 -8.76 13.64
C PRO A 106 -4.46 -9.00 13.92
N ALA A 107 -3.96 -8.43 15.02
CA ALA A 107 -2.63 -8.75 15.54
C ALA A 107 -2.65 -10.23 15.94
N THR A 108 -2.19 -11.11 15.04
CA THR A 108 -2.09 -12.54 15.33
C THR A 108 -0.97 -12.81 16.31
N TRP A 109 -1.29 -12.58 17.57
CA TRP A 109 -0.75 -13.30 18.71
C TRP A 109 -1.66 -14.49 19.07
N GLU A 110 -2.33 -15.09 18.08
CA GLU A 110 -2.84 -16.45 18.27
C GLU A 110 -1.62 -17.35 18.44
N LYS A 111 -1.34 -17.70 19.72
CA LYS A 111 -0.47 -18.79 20.09
C LYS A 111 -0.92 -20.01 19.27
N ARG A 112 -0.02 -20.53 18.44
CA ARG A 112 -0.15 -21.89 17.92
C ARG A 112 -0.26 -22.87 19.09
#